data_AF-A0A6B1B499-F1
#
_entry.id   AF-A0A6B1B499-F1
#
_cell.length_a   1.000
_cell.length_b   1.000
_cell.length_c   1.000
_cell.angle_alpha   90.00
_cell.angle_beta   90.00
_cell.angle_gamma   90.00
#
_symmetry.space_group_name_H-M   'P 1'
#
loop_
_entity.id
_entity.type
_entity.pdbx_description
1 polymer ?
#
loop_
_entity_poly.entity_id
_entity_poly.type
_entity_poly.pdbx_seq_one_letter_code
_entity_poly.pdbx_strand_id
1 'polypeptide(L)' 'MSENFDPQEMITRFAERAEAVRKRNLPAIGGEERRHFIRQAELDFMDYAMIGDATATLDDGILTLRIDLRPPAE' A
#
# COMPACT_ATOMS: atom_id res chain seq x y z
N MET A 1 -18.50 -1.78 -15.19
CA MET A 1 -17.10 -1.67 -14.72
C MET A 1 -16.23 -2.06 -15.89
N SER A 2 -15.21 -1.26 -16.20
CA SER A 2 -14.45 -1.36 -17.46
C SER A 2 -13.96 -2.78 -17.73
N GLU A 3 -14.02 -3.23 -18.99
CA GLU A 3 -13.52 -4.51 -19.49
C GLU A 3 -12.00 -4.74 -19.25
N ASN A 4 -11.32 -3.82 -18.55
CA ASN A 4 -9.87 -3.74 -18.39
C ASN A 4 -9.42 -3.61 -16.91
N PHE A 5 -10.27 -3.86 -15.92
CA PHE A 5 -9.79 -3.85 -14.54
C PHE A 5 -9.01 -5.13 -14.24
N ASP A 6 -7.69 -4.99 -14.07
CA ASP A 6 -6.81 -6.05 -13.59
C ASP A 6 -6.45 -5.82 -12.10
N PRO A 7 -6.94 -6.68 -11.17
CA PRO A 7 -6.57 -6.62 -9.76
C PRO A 7 -5.06 -6.78 -9.51
N GLN A 8 -4.36 -7.55 -10.33
CA GLN A 8 -2.93 -7.78 -10.18
C GLN A 8 -2.12 -6.54 -10.54
N GLU A 9 -2.48 -5.84 -11.62
CA GLU A 9 -1.87 -4.54 -11.93
C GLU A 9 -2.14 -3.52 -10.81
N MET A 10 -3.33 -3.54 -10.21
CA MET A 10 -3.64 -2.69 -9.08
C MET A 10 -2.70 -2.98 -7.90
N ILE A 11 -2.55 -4.25 -7.51
CA ILE A 11 -1.63 -4.68 -6.45
C ILE A 11 -0.20 -4.20 -6.75
N THR A 12 0.29 -4.40 -7.97
CA THR A 12 1.63 -3.95 -8.39
C THR A 12 1.80 -2.44 -8.19
N ARG A 13 0.83 -1.63 -8.62
CA ARG A 13 0.88 -0.16 -8.41
C ARG A 13 0.91 0.23 -6.93
N PHE A 14 0.28 -0.54 -6.03
CA PHE A 14 0.35 -0.27 -4.59
C PHE A 14 1.69 -0.68 -3.99
N ALA A 15 2.29 -1.79 -4.42
CA ALA A 15 3.65 -2.17 -4.04
C ALA A 15 4.68 -1.10 -4.46
N GLU A 16 4.57 -0.57 -5.67
CA GLU A 16 5.41 0.54 -6.16
C GLU A 16 5.25 1.81 -5.32
N ARG A 17 4.02 2.14 -4.90
CA ARG A 17 3.76 3.29 -4.02
C ARG A 17 4.38 3.10 -2.63
N ALA A 18 4.28 1.91 -2.05
CA ALA A 18 4.94 1.61 -0.77
C ALA A 18 6.46 1.81 -0.87
N GLU A 19 7.08 1.35 -1.96
CA GLU A 19 8.50 1.58 -2.21
C GLU A 19 8.83 3.06 -2.39
N ALA A 20 8.00 3.81 -3.12
CA ALA A 20 8.17 5.25 -3.31
C ALA A 20 8.10 6.04 -2.00
N VAL A 21 7.21 5.67 -1.08
CA VAL A 21 7.10 6.30 0.25
C VAL A 21 8.40 6.11 1.05
N ARG A 22 9.00 4.91 1.01
CA ARG A 22 10.30 4.64 1.66
C ARG A 22 11.46 5.43 1.08
N LYS A 23 11.44 5.67 -0.23
CA LYS A 23 12.51 6.40 -0.96
C LYS A 23 12.35 7.92 -0.91
N ARG A 24 11.20 8.44 -0.47
CA ARG A 24 10.92 9.88 -0.47
C ARG A 24 11.85 10.63 0.49
N ASN A 25 12.52 11.66 -0.01
CA ASN A 25 13.25 12.60 0.84
C ASN A 25 12.28 13.42 1.70
N LEU A 26 12.66 13.64 2.96
CA LEU A 26 11.88 14.48 3.85
C LEU A 26 11.98 15.95 3.42
N PRO A 27 10.86 16.67 3.25
CA PRO A 27 10.89 18.09 2.95
C PRO A 27 11.57 18.88 4.07
N ALA A 28 12.10 20.05 3.74
CA ALA A 28 12.78 20.96 4.67
C ALA A 28 11.79 21.68 5.61
N ILE A 29 10.95 20.92 6.32
CA ILE A 29 9.98 21.36 7.31
C ILE A 29 10.49 21.06 8.73
N GLY A 30 10.22 21.96 9.66
CA GLY A 30 10.66 21.85 11.06
C GLY A 30 9.53 21.49 12.03
N GLY A 31 9.88 21.24 13.29
CA GLY A 31 8.92 21.20 14.40
C GLY A 31 7.82 20.14 14.29
N GLU A 32 6.59 20.54 14.63
CA GLU A 32 5.39 19.69 14.58
C GLU A 32 5.07 19.19 13.17
N GLU A 33 5.19 20.06 12.17
CA GLU A 33 4.85 19.74 10.78
C GLU A 33 5.71 18.58 10.26
N ARG A 34 7.00 18.56 10.62
CA ARG A 34 7.90 17.44 10.33
C ARG A 34 7.41 16.13 10.93
N ARG A 35 6.91 16.15 12.17
CA ARG A 35 6.37 14.95 12.84
C ARG A 35 5.08 14.46 12.17
N HIS A 36 4.19 15.39 11.82
CA HIS A 36 2.96 15.04 11.10
C HIS A 36 3.26 14.37 9.76
N PHE A 37 4.24 14.90 9.01
CA PHE A 37 4.64 14.32 7.74
C PHE A 37 5.22 12.91 7.86
N ILE A 38 6.02 12.66 8.89
CA ILE A 38 6.56 11.32 9.17
C ILE A 38 5.42 10.35 9.50
N ARG A 39 4.52 10.72 10.42
CA ARG A 39 3.37 9.88 10.78
C ARG A 39 2.47 9.57 9.59
N GLN A 40 2.23 10.54 8.72
CA GLN A 40 1.47 10.31 7.49
C GLN A 40 2.20 9.34 6.56
N ALA A 41 3.51 9.51 6.37
CA ALA A 41 4.29 8.59 5.55
C ALA A 41 4.31 7.15 6.12
N GLU A 42 4.33 6.99 7.45
CA GLU A 42 4.24 5.67 8.10
C GLU A 42 2.90 4.99 7.82
N LEU A 43 1.79 5.73 7.93
CA LEU A 43 0.45 5.24 7.62
C LEU A 43 0.31 4.90 6.14
N ASP A 44 0.73 5.81 5.25
CA ASP A 44 0.71 5.60 3.80
C ASP A 44 1.52 4.35 3.42
N PHE A 45 2.72 4.20 3.99
CA PHE A 45 3.54 3.02 3.76
C PHE A 45 2.82 1.74 4.19
N MET A 46 2.27 1.72 5.40
CA MET A 46 1.56 0.55 5.93
C MET A 46 0.39 0.17 5.04
N ASP A 47 -0.46 1.13 4.66
CA ASP A 47 -1.66 0.90 3.85
C ASP A 47 -1.30 0.41 2.44
N TYR A 48 -0.30 1.03 1.81
CA TYR A 48 0.16 0.61 0.49
C TYR A 48 0.83 -0.75 0.52
N ALA A 49 1.62 -1.04 1.56
CA ALA A 49 2.27 -2.34 1.72
C ALA A 49 1.24 -3.45 1.92
N MET A 50 0.22 -3.22 2.74
CA MET A 50 -0.86 -4.19 2.97
C MET A 50 -1.58 -4.55 1.67
N ILE A 51 -1.94 -3.56 0.84
CA ILE A 51 -2.62 -3.82 -0.45
C ILE A 51 -1.64 -4.42 -1.47
N GLY A 52 -0.39 -3.96 -1.47
CA GLY A 52 0.67 -4.45 -2.36
C GLY A 52 1.07 -5.91 -2.11
N ASP A 53 0.81 -6.43 -0.92
CA ASP A 53 1.06 -7.84 -0.53
C ASP A 53 -0.21 -8.71 -0.59
N ALA A 54 -1.36 -8.12 -0.95
CA ALA A 54 -2.61 -8.85 -0.99
C ALA A 54 -2.65 -9.86 -2.15
N THR A 55 -3.35 -10.97 -1.94
CA THR A 55 -3.81 -11.86 -3.02
C THR A 55 -5.21 -11.45 -3.45
N ALA A 56 -5.41 -11.18 -4.75
CA ALA A 56 -6.71 -10.79 -5.30
C ALA A 56 -7.47 -11.98 -5.90
N THR A 57 -8.79 -11.99 -5.69
CA THR A 57 -9.74 -12.81 -6.46
C THR A 57 -10.90 -11.92 -6.90
N LEU A 58 -11.26 -11.97 -8.18
CA LEU A 58 -12.41 -11.26 -8.75
C LEU A 58 -13.42 -12.29 -9.25
N ASP A 59 -14.52 -12.46 -8.52
CA ASP A 59 -15.56 -13.45 -8.79
C ASP A 59 -16.94 -12.80 -8.69
N ASP A 60 -17.83 -13.06 -9.65
CA ASP A 60 -19.17 -12.44 -9.74
C ASP A 60 -19.20 -10.90 -9.55
N GLY A 61 -18.14 -10.22 -10.01
CA GLY A 61 -18.00 -8.76 -9.87
C GLY A 61 -17.56 -8.29 -8.48
N ILE A 62 -17.22 -9.20 -7.57
CA ILE A 62 -16.73 -8.93 -6.22
C ILE A 62 -15.21 -9.12 -6.20
N LEU A 63 -14.49 -8.03 -5.91
CA LEU A 63 -13.06 -8.09 -5.62
C LEU A 63 -12.85 -8.42 -4.15
N THR A 64 -12.19 -9.54 -3.88
CA THR A 64 -11.67 -9.88 -2.55
C THR A 64 -10.16 -9.72 -2.55
N LEU A 65 -9.64 -8.93 -1.60
CA LEU A 65 -8.22 -8.84 -1.30
C LEU A 65 -7.97 -9.59 0.01
N ARG A 66 -7.18 -10.66 -0.07
CA ARG A 66 -6.76 -11.44 1.10
C ARG A 66 -5.36 -11.04 1.50
N ILE A 67 -5.19 -10.64 2.75
CA ILE A 67 -3.90 -10.30 3.35
C ILE A 67 -3.67 -11.29 4.50
N ASP A 68 -2.52 -11.97 4.50
CA ASP A 68 -2.14 -12.88 5.58
C ASP A 68 -1.37 -12.10 6.65
N LEU A 69 -1.94 -11.98 7.84
CA LEU A 69 -1.34 -11.26 8.98
C LEU A 69 -0.81 -12.22 10.05
N ARG A 70 -0.74 -13.52 9.76
CA ARG A 70 -0.15 -14.48 10.68
C ARG A 70 1.35 -14.21 10.82
N PRO A 71 1.94 -14.49 11.99
CA PRO A 71 3.38 -14.37 12.17
C PRO A 71 4.12 -15.31 11.19
N PRO A 72 5.33 -14.95 10.74
CA PRO A 72 6.16 -15.84 9.94
C PRO A 72 6.43 -17.14 10.70
N ALA A 73 6.49 -18.26 9.98
CA ALA A 73 6.89 -19.53 10.56
C ALA A 73 8.32 -19.43 11.12
N GLU A 74 8.56 -20.01 12.30
CA GLU A 74 9.90 -20.14 12.91
C GLU A 74 10.87 -20.96 12.06
#